data_AF-A0A820QEH9-F1
#
_entry.id   AF-A0A820QEH9-F1
#
_cell.length_a   1.000
_cell.length_b   1.000
_cell.length_c   1.000
_cell.angle_alpha   90.00
_cell.angle_beta   90.00
_cell.angle_gamma   90.00
#
_symmetry.space_group_name_H-M   'P 1'
#
loop_
_entity.id
_entity.type
_entity.pdbx_description
1 polymer ?
#
loop_
_entity_poly.entity_id
_entity_poly.type
_entity_poly.pdbx_seq_one_letter_code
_entity_poly.pdbx_strand_id
1 'polypeptide(L)'
;MALAHARIKYPRPLAAPTDGAGGNFYNEPLKPDGRDFPCKGLHKKAGVSKTPTTTWKAGQEAYFEILGHNSVGGGEGSLAAHSGGSCQASLSFDDGETWKVLHSYHGGCPRDVRLGSNMAGPNQTFPFLVPEQTRTGTALFSW
;
A
#
# COMPACT_ATOMS: atom_id res chain seq x y z
N MET A 1 -2.08 14.23 -16.83
CA MET A 1 -1.56 13.39 -15.74
C MET A 1 -2.70 12.53 -15.24
N ALA A 2 -2.53 11.22 -15.24
CA ALA A 2 -3.53 10.28 -14.78
C ALA A 2 -3.11 9.82 -13.37
N LEU A 3 -3.91 10.15 -12.36
CA LEU A 3 -3.59 9.88 -10.95
C LEU A 3 -4.28 8.57 -10.55
N ALA A 4 -3.51 7.50 -10.35
CA ALA A 4 -4.05 6.28 -9.73
C ALA A 4 -4.47 6.60 -8.30
N HIS A 5 -5.68 6.17 -7.93
CA HIS A 5 -6.27 6.45 -6.63
C HIS A 5 -6.51 5.17 -5.87
N ALA A 6 -5.59 4.86 -4.97
CA ALA A 6 -5.60 3.62 -4.21
C ALA A 6 -4.82 3.78 -2.91
N ARG A 7 -5.19 2.99 -1.91
CA ARG A 7 -4.53 2.94 -0.61
C ARG A 7 -4.47 1.51 -0.09
N ILE A 8 -3.52 1.28 0.81
CA ILE A 8 -3.45 0.04 1.59
C ILE A 8 -4.71 -0.08 2.45
N LYS A 9 -5.37 -1.23 2.35
CA LYS A 9 -6.44 -1.70 3.24
C LYS A 9 -5.86 -2.52 4.38
N TYR A 10 -4.99 -3.47 4.03
CA TYR A 10 -4.33 -4.38 4.95
C TYR A 10 -2.83 -4.46 4.60
N PRO A 11 -1.91 -4.40 5.57
CA PRO A 11 -2.15 -4.09 6.98
C PRO A 11 -2.71 -2.67 7.18
N ARG A 12 -3.36 -2.41 8.32
CA ARG A 12 -3.98 -1.09 8.58
C ARG A 12 -2.91 0.02 8.48
N PRO A 13 -3.04 1.01 7.59
CA PRO A 13 -1.99 2.00 7.37
C PRO A 13 -1.85 2.97 8.56
N LEU A 14 -0.71 3.66 8.60
CA LEU A 14 -0.49 4.76 9.55
C LEU A 14 -1.61 5.79 9.44
N ALA A 15 -2.13 6.22 10.59
CA ALA A 15 -3.24 7.18 10.68
C ALA A 15 -4.47 6.83 9.81
N ALA A 16 -4.70 5.53 9.57
CA ALA A 16 -5.81 5.03 8.76
C ALA A 16 -7.12 5.74 9.14
N PRO A 17 -7.90 6.22 8.18
CA PRO A 17 -9.15 6.90 8.46
C PRO A 17 -10.09 5.96 9.22
N THR A 18 -10.82 6.50 10.20
CA THR A 18 -12.00 5.81 10.74
C THR A 18 -13.05 5.73 9.64
N ASP A 19 -13.68 4.57 9.51
CA ASP A 19 -14.55 4.23 8.37
C ASP A 19 -15.53 5.37 8.03
N GLY A 20 -15.63 5.69 6.74
CA GLY A 20 -16.61 6.66 6.20
C GLY A 20 -16.13 8.09 5.90
N ALA A 21 -14.92 8.51 6.30
CA ALA A 21 -14.52 9.93 6.15
C ALA A 21 -13.06 10.18 5.68
N GLY A 22 -12.34 9.15 5.22
CA GLY A 22 -10.97 9.31 4.74
C GLY A 22 -10.91 9.88 3.33
N GLY A 23 -11.02 11.21 3.20
CA GLY A 23 -10.97 11.94 1.92
C GLY A 23 -9.72 11.69 1.06
N ASN A 24 -9.69 12.32 -0.12
CA ASN A 24 -8.72 12.10 -1.21
C ASN A 24 -7.26 11.88 -0.80
N PHE A 25 -6.80 12.52 0.29
CA PHE A 25 -5.42 12.44 0.79
C PHE A 25 -4.82 11.02 0.88
N TYR A 26 -5.59 10.00 1.30
CA TYR A 26 -5.05 8.64 1.42
C TYR A 26 -4.90 7.92 0.08
N ASN A 27 -5.73 8.28 -0.89
CA ASN A 27 -5.81 7.61 -2.18
C ASN A 27 -4.96 8.30 -3.24
N GLU A 28 -4.72 9.61 -3.11
CA GLU A 28 -3.87 10.38 -4.02
C GLU A 28 -2.44 9.84 -4.06
N PRO A 29 -1.75 9.91 -5.21
CA PRO A 29 -0.32 9.59 -5.26
C PRO A 29 0.50 10.58 -4.43
N LEU A 30 1.78 10.25 -4.21
CA LEU A 30 2.73 11.19 -3.63
C LEU A 30 2.80 12.47 -4.47
N LYS A 31 3.15 13.58 -3.83
CA LYS A 31 3.27 14.85 -4.52
C LYS A 31 4.45 14.81 -5.49
N PRO A 32 4.32 15.39 -6.69
CA PRO A 32 5.41 15.40 -7.67
C PRO A 32 6.70 16.08 -7.19
N ASP A 33 6.60 16.97 -6.19
CA ASP A 33 7.74 17.65 -5.56
C ASP A 33 8.41 16.83 -4.45
N GLY A 34 7.90 15.62 -4.16
CA GLY A 34 8.49 14.67 -3.21
C GLY A 34 8.35 15.05 -1.73
N ARG A 35 7.68 16.17 -1.39
CA ARG A 35 7.66 16.68 -0.01
C ARG A 35 6.92 15.80 0.99
N ASP A 36 6.16 14.82 0.50
CA ASP A 36 5.45 13.84 1.31
C ASP A 36 6.04 12.42 1.18
N PHE A 37 7.19 12.25 0.51
CA PHE A 37 7.94 10.99 0.53
C PHE A 37 8.86 10.91 1.77
N PRO A 38 8.96 9.74 2.45
CA PRO A 38 8.17 8.53 2.29
C PRO A 38 6.85 8.54 3.10
N CYS A 39 6.00 7.55 2.85
CA CYS A 39 4.77 7.27 3.62
C CYS A 39 3.82 8.47 3.78
N LYS A 40 3.72 9.36 2.79
CA LYS A 40 2.92 10.61 2.86
C LYS A 40 3.31 11.52 4.04
N GLY A 41 4.54 11.41 4.55
CA GLY A 41 5.02 12.09 5.76
C GLY A 41 4.39 11.62 7.08
N LEU A 42 3.48 10.64 7.04
CA LEU A 42 2.69 10.21 8.21
C LEU A 42 3.56 9.56 9.29
N HIS A 43 4.63 8.89 8.89
CA HIS A 43 5.61 8.29 9.79
C HIS A 43 6.32 9.32 10.69
N LYS A 44 6.38 10.59 10.30
CA LYS A 44 6.98 11.69 11.10
C LYS A 44 5.96 12.57 11.80
N LYS A 45 4.66 12.36 11.56
CA LYS A 45 3.60 13.21 12.08
C LYS A 45 3.36 12.93 13.57
N ALA A 46 3.44 13.98 14.39
CA ALA A 46 3.15 13.88 15.82
C ALA A 46 1.73 13.33 16.08
N GLY A 47 1.60 12.45 17.07
CA GLY A 47 0.33 11.82 17.44
C GLY A 47 -0.11 10.65 16.54
N VAL A 48 0.61 10.34 15.46
CA VAL A 48 0.37 9.12 14.68
C VAL A 48 0.95 7.92 15.44
N SER A 49 0.08 6.97 15.79
CA SER A 49 0.51 5.73 16.41
C SER A 49 1.37 4.91 15.46
N LYS A 50 2.52 4.43 15.96
CA LYS A 50 3.42 3.48 15.29
C LYS A 50 3.30 2.06 15.87
N THR A 51 2.28 1.80 16.69
CA THR A 51 2.01 0.45 17.20
C THR A 51 1.76 -0.48 16.01
N PRO A 52 2.46 -1.63 15.92
CA PRO A 52 2.24 -2.58 14.84
C PRO A 52 0.78 -3.01 14.76
N THR A 53 0.20 -2.94 13.56
CA THR A 53 -1.16 -3.38 13.28
C THR A 53 -1.22 -4.82 12.76
N THR A 54 -0.06 -5.40 12.45
CA THR A 54 0.12 -6.79 12.04
C THR A 54 1.51 -7.26 12.45
N THR A 55 1.69 -8.58 12.51
CA THR A 55 2.98 -9.23 12.75
C THR A 55 3.16 -10.34 11.73
N TRP A 56 4.27 -10.29 10.98
CA TRP A 56 4.69 -11.37 10.09
C TRP A 56 5.95 -12.04 10.64
N LYS A 57 6.04 -13.36 10.48
CA LYS A 57 7.24 -14.12 10.82
C LYS A 57 8.17 -14.19 9.61
N ALA A 58 9.48 -14.24 9.86
CA ALA A 58 10.43 -14.60 8.81
C ALA A 58 10.11 -16.03 8.29
N GLY A 59 10.22 -16.22 6.97
CA GLY A 59 9.81 -17.45 6.29
C GLY A 59 8.29 -17.60 6.05
N GLN A 60 7.48 -16.62 6.46
CA GLN A 60 6.03 -16.69 6.30
C GLN A 60 5.56 -16.15 4.94
N GLU A 61 4.61 -16.83 4.31
CA GLU A 61 3.75 -16.24 3.27
C GLU A 61 2.82 -15.19 3.90
N ALA A 62 3.00 -13.94 3.51
CA ALA A 62 2.21 -12.80 3.94
C ALA A 62 1.49 -12.18 2.73
N TYR A 63 0.67 -11.17 2.97
CA TYR A 63 -0.01 -10.44 1.91
C TYR A 63 -0.31 -9.00 2.32
N PHE A 64 -0.54 -8.15 1.33
CA PHE A 64 -1.21 -6.87 1.50
C PHE A 64 -2.45 -6.78 0.62
N GLU A 65 -3.39 -5.92 1.02
CA GLU A 65 -4.57 -5.60 0.24
C GLU A 65 -4.61 -4.10 -0.04
N ILE A 66 -5.06 -3.72 -1.23
CA ILE A 66 -5.33 -2.32 -1.59
C ILE A 66 -6.81 -2.13 -1.92
N LEU A 67 -7.28 -0.90 -1.77
CA LEU A 67 -8.63 -0.50 -2.17
C LEU A 67 -8.61 0.92 -2.75
N GLY A 68 -9.63 1.26 -3.53
CA GLY A 68 -9.77 2.61 -4.10
C GLY A 68 -10.69 3.53 -3.30
N HIS A 69 -11.20 4.59 -3.93
CA HIS A 69 -11.93 5.66 -3.24
C HIS A 69 -13.28 5.21 -2.66
N ASN A 70 -13.95 4.24 -3.29
CA ASN A 70 -15.31 3.83 -2.95
C ASN A 70 -15.33 2.36 -2.51
N SER A 71 -15.14 2.06 -1.22
CA SER A 71 -15.31 0.68 -0.73
C SER A 71 -15.65 0.64 0.76
N VAL A 72 -16.87 1.03 1.11
CA VAL A 72 -17.66 0.17 2.00
C VAL A 72 -18.18 -0.94 1.08
N GLY A 73 -17.38 -2.01 0.90
CA GLY A 73 -17.64 -3.08 -0.08
C GLY A 73 -16.86 -2.90 -1.39
N GLY A 74 -15.74 -3.61 -1.52
CA GLY A 74 -14.83 -3.59 -2.67
C GLY A 74 -15.43 -4.20 -3.93
N GLY A 75 -16.37 -3.49 -4.56
CA GLY A 75 -16.84 -3.81 -5.90
C GLY A 75 -15.80 -3.50 -6.98
N GLU A 76 -16.00 -4.10 -8.15
CA GLU A 76 -15.29 -3.76 -9.39
C GLU A 76 -15.38 -2.25 -9.68
N GLY A 77 -14.29 -1.66 -10.19
CA GLY A 77 -14.27 -0.24 -10.56
C GLY A 77 -14.12 0.75 -9.39
N SER A 78 -13.88 0.28 -8.17
CA SER A 78 -13.63 1.13 -7.00
C SER A 78 -12.27 1.84 -7.00
N LEU A 79 -11.33 1.38 -7.83
CA LEU A 79 -9.94 1.83 -7.96
C LEU A 79 -9.68 2.37 -9.38
N ALA A 80 -9.09 3.56 -9.50
CA ALA A 80 -8.67 4.11 -10.79
C ALA A 80 -7.34 3.49 -11.22
N ALA A 81 -7.41 2.49 -12.11
CA ALA A 81 -6.33 1.54 -12.35
C ALA A 81 -5.31 1.94 -13.43
N HIS A 82 -5.65 2.89 -14.32
CA HIS A 82 -4.75 3.45 -15.35
C HIS A 82 -4.00 2.42 -16.19
N SER A 83 -4.73 1.44 -16.72
CA SER A 83 -4.18 0.31 -17.49
C SER A 83 -3.24 -0.61 -16.72
N GLY A 84 -3.21 -0.49 -15.39
CA GLY A 84 -2.40 -1.30 -14.50
C GLY A 84 -1.06 -0.64 -14.20
N GLY A 85 -0.07 -1.47 -13.90
CA GLY A 85 1.25 -1.01 -13.52
C GLY A 85 2.06 -2.10 -12.85
N SER A 86 3.11 -1.68 -12.15
CA SER A 86 3.94 -2.53 -11.32
C SER A 86 4.01 -1.94 -9.92
N CYS A 87 4.21 -2.79 -8.92
CA CYS A 87 4.33 -2.36 -7.53
C CYS A 87 5.42 -3.15 -6.81
N GLN A 88 5.79 -2.71 -5.61
CA GLN A 88 6.72 -3.41 -4.74
C GLN A 88 6.16 -3.51 -3.33
N ALA A 89 6.43 -4.61 -2.65
CA ALA A 89 6.25 -4.72 -1.20
C ALA A 89 7.62 -4.52 -0.55
N SER A 90 7.75 -3.58 0.39
CA SER A 90 9.04 -3.28 1.03
C SER A 90 8.92 -3.04 2.54
N LEU A 91 10.03 -3.27 3.26
CA LEU A 91 10.17 -2.96 4.68
C LEU A 91 11.26 -1.93 4.94
N SER A 92 11.03 -1.06 5.91
CA SER A 92 12.04 -0.18 6.51
C SER A 92 12.05 -0.37 8.03
N PHE A 93 13.24 -0.58 8.59
CA PHE A 93 13.45 -0.73 10.03
C PHE A 93 14.08 0.51 10.68
N ASP A 94 14.30 1.56 9.89
CA ASP A 94 14.96 2.82 10.25
C ASP A 94 14.06 4.02 9.93
N ASP A 95 12.76 3.87 10.22
CA ASP A 95 11.74 4.92 10.08
C ASP A 95 11.68 5.58 8.70
N GLY A 96 11.93 4.79 7.64
CA GLY A 96 11.80 5.21 6.25
C GLY A 96 13.09 5.73 5.60
N GLU A 97 14.23 5.67 6.30
CA GLU A 97 15.53 6.07 5.73
C GLU A 97 16.03 5.08 4.66
N THR A 98 15.93 3.78 4.91
CA THR A 98 16.27 2.73 3.95
C THR A 98 15.16 1.69 3.80
N TRP A 99 15.06 1.14 2.59
CA TRP A 99 14.02 0.19 2.23
C TRP A 99 14.63 -1.09 1.65
N LYS A 100 14.06 -2.23 2.04
CA LYS A 100 14.36 -3.54 1.46
C LYS A 100 13.11 -4.08 0.79
N VAL A 101 13.21 -4.35 -0.51
CA VAL A 101 12.14 -4.93 -1.32
C VAL A 101 11.99 -6.41 -0.95
N LEU A 102 10.78 -6.80 -0.55
CA LEU A 102 10.37 -8.19 -0.33
C LEU A 102 9.92 -8.85 -1.64
N HIS A 103 9.18 -8.11 -2.46
CA HIS A 103 8.64 -8.61 -3.72
C HIS A 103 8.42 -7.47 -4.72
N SER A 104 8.59 -7.77 -6.01
CA SER A 104 8.24 -6.87 -7.12
C SER A 104 7.20 -7.53 -8.02
N TYR A 105 6.06 -6.86 -8.19
CA TYR A 105 4.97 -7.29 -9.06
C TYR A 105 5.14 -6.60 -10.41
N HIS A 106 5.77 -7.27 -11.37
CA HIS A 106 5.99 -6.74 -12.71
C HIS A 106 4.73 -6.93 -13.57
N GLY A 107 3.90 -5.89 -13.65
CA GLY A 107 2.54 -6.03 -14.19
C GLY A 107 1.57 -6.61 -13.16
N GLY A 108 0.27 -6.46 -13.43
CA GLY A 108 -0.79 -7.04 -12.58
C GLY A 108 -0.91 -6.40 -11.20
N CYS A 109 -0.37 -5.21 -11.00
CA CYS A 109 -0.65 -4.37 -9.83
C CYS A 109 -1.05 -2.96 -10.27
N PRO A 110 -2.33 -2.55 -10.11
CA PRO A 110 -3.46 -3.31 -9.58
C PRO A 110 -3.79 -4.59 -10.38
N ARG A 111 -4.48 -5.56 -9.75
CA ARG A 111 -4.83 -6.86 -10.35
C ARG A 111 -5.96 -6.74 -11.37
N ASP A 112 -5.91 -7.64 -12.36
CA ASP A 112 -6.96 -7.86 -13.36
C ASP A 112 -7.39 -6.59 -14.11
N VAL A 113 -6.41 -5.76 -14.44
CA VAL A 113 -6.64 -4.51 -15.19
C VAL A 113 -6.54 -4.80 -16.68
N ARG A 114 -7.60 -4.46 -17.43
CA ARG A 114 -7.57 -4.50 -18.89
C ARG A 114 -6.75 -3.32 -19.43
N LEU A 115 -5.92 -3.56 -20.46
CA LEU A 115 -5.20 -2.49 -21.16
C LEU A 115 -6.19 -1.46 -21.71
N GLY A 116 -5.91 -0.17 -21.51
CA GLY A 116 -6.81 0.93 -21.88
C GLY A 116 -8.02 1.10 -20.94
N SER A 117 -8.02 0.44 -19.78
CA SER A 117 -9.10 0.53 -18.78
C SER A 117 -8.62 1.19 -17.49
N ASN A 118 -9.53 1.86 -16.80
CA ASN A 118 -9.35 2.32 -15.44
C ASN A 118 -9.97 1.38 -14.40
N MET A 119 -10.48 0.22 -14.82
CA MET A 119 -11.12 -0.75 -13.94
C MET A 119 -10.14 -1.86 -13.55
N ALA A 120 -10.02 -2.10 -12.24
CA ALA A 120 -9.35 -3.25 -11.68
C ALA A 120 -10.39 -4.30 -11.23
N GLY A 121 -9.97 -5.57 -11.17
CA GLY A 121 -10.80 -6.64 -10.64
C GLY A 121 -11.11 -6.49 -9.15
N PRO A 122 -12.08 -7.26 -8.62
CA PRO A 122 -12.55 -7.10 -7.25
C PRO A 122 -11.53 -7.60 -6.21
N ASN A 123 -10.63 -8.52 -6.59
CA ASN A 123 -9.61 -9.05 -5.69
C ASN A 123 -8.29 -8.30 -5.85
N GLN A 124 -7.97 -7.47 -4.86
CA GLN A 124 -6.73 -6.69 -4.81
C GLN A 124 -5.82 -7.15 -3.67
N THR A 125 -5.70 -8.48 -3.49
CA THR A 125 -4.77 -9.14 -2.55
C THR A 125 -3.46 -9.49 -3.24
N PHE A 126 -2.34 -9.18 -2.61
CA PHE A 126 -1.00 -9.36 -3.15
C PHE A 126 -0.15 -10.18 -2.17
N PRO A 127 0.08 -11.47 -2.45
CA PRO A 127 0.91 -12.32 -1.59
C PRO A 127 2.40 -12.02 -1.81
N PHE A 128 3.20 -12.20 -0.76
CA PHE A 128 4.66 -12.16 -0.81
C PHE A 128 5.24 -13.00 0.33
N LEU A 129 6.44 -13.54 0.09
CA LEU A 129 7.23 -14.20 1.12
C LEU A 129 7.98 -13.16 1.96
N VAL A 130 7.94 -13.28 3.28
CA VAL A 130 8.89 -12.60 4.16
C VAL A 130 10.16 -13.46 4.22
N PRO A 131 11.31 -13.00 3.70
CA PRO A 131 12.51 -13.82 3.67
C PRO A 131 12.96 -14.29 5.06
N GLU A 132 13.54 -15.48 5.17
CA GLU A 132 13.99 -16.07 6.45
C GLU A 132 15.04 -15.20 7.16
N GLN A 133 15.86 -14.48 6.41
CA GLN A 133 16.87 -13.54 6.91
C GLN A 133 16.31 -12.18 7.32
N THR A 134 14.98 -11.97 7.26
CA THR A 134 14.37 -10.71 7.66
C THR A 134 14.61 -10.48 9.14
N ARG A 135 15.23 -9.35 9.47
CA ARG A 135 15.51 -8.98 10.86
C ARG A 135 14.21 -8.86 11.68
N THR A 136 14.30 -9.18 12.96
CA THR A 136 13.22 -8.94 13.92
C THR A 136 13.15 -7.46 14.29
N GLY A 137 11.93 -6.96 14.49
CA GLY A 137 11.66 -5.62 14.99
C GLY A 137 10.38 -5.03 14.41
N THR A 138 9.96 -3.89 14.94
CA THR A 138 8.93 -3.07 14.31
C THR A 138 9.49 -2.45 13.02
N ALA A 139 8.72 -2.51 11.95
CA ALA A 139 9.08 -1.96 10.65
C ALA A 139 7.91 -1.16 10.07
N LEU A 140 8.25 -0.20 9.22
CA LEU A 140 7.30 0.36 8.26
C LEU A 140 7.18 -0.61 7.09
N PHE A 141 5.95 -0.92 6.72
CA PHE A 141 5.63 -1.60 5.47
C PHE A 141 5.19 -0.58 4.43
N SER A 142 5.71 -0.69 3.22
CA SER A 142 5.27 0.11 2.07
C SER A 142 4.82 -0.78 0.93
N TRP A 143 3.78 -0.28 0.26
CA TRP A 143 3.39 -0.62 -1.08
C TRP A 143 3.47 0.65 -1.94
#